data_AF-A0A226RDN2-F1
#
_entry.id   AF-A0A226RDN2-F1
#
_cell.length_a   1.000
_cell.length_b   1.000
_cell.length_c   1.000
_cell.angle_alpha   90.00
_cell.angle_beta   90.00
_cell.angle_gamma   90.00
#
_symmetry.space_group_name_H-M   'P 1'
#
loop_
_entity.id
_entity.type
_entity.pdbx_description
1 polymer ?
#
loop_
_entity_poly.entity_id
_entity_poly.type
_entity_poly.pdbx_seq_one_letter_code
_entity_poly.pdbx_strand_id
1 'polypeptide(L)' 'MERRCQTKSDWKIQRQVEDDWWYWFPVVMGVSTRKEMDKANAVQIQILNEVAKKKQQLLGGVSVDG' A
#
# COMPACT_ATOMS: atom_id res chain seq x y z
N MET A 1 -31.32 -21.32 -1.20
CA MET A 1 -30.31 -20.93 -2.20
C MET A 1 -29.08 -20.44 -1.45
N GLU A 2 -28.32 -21.36 -0.85
CA GLU A 2 -27.12 -21.01 -0.06
C GLU A 2 -25.94 -20.87 -1.01
N ARG A 3 -25.54 -19.62 -1.25
CA ARG A 3 -24.25 -19.31 -1.87
C ARG A 3 -23.16 -19.60 -0.86
N ARG A 4 -22.76 -20.88 -0.77
CA ARG A 4 -21.58 -21.32 -0.03
C ARG A 4 -20.42 -20.41 -0.44
N CYS A 5 -19.84 -19.72 0.54
CA CYS A 5 -18.64 -18.92 0.38
C CYS A 5 -17.62 -19.74 -0.39
N GLN A 6 -17.44 -19.45 -1.68
CA GLN A 6 -16.35 -20.03 -2.46
C GLN A 6 -15.07 -19.49 -1.83
N THR A 7 -14.43 -20.30 -0.99
CA THR A 7 -13.13 -20.03 -0.41
C THR A 7 -12.16 -19.89 -1.57
N LYS A 8 -11.92 -18.64 -2.00
CA LYS A 8 -10.78 -18.34 -2.87
C LYS A 8 -9.54 -18.88 -2.15
N SER A 9 -8.66 -19.52 -2.91
CA SER A 9 -7.42 -20.06 -2.37
C SER A 9 -6.64 -18.99 -1.62
N ASP A 10 -6.16 -19.28 -0.40
CA ASP A 10 -5.56 -18.31 0.52
C ASP A 10 -4.48 -17.43 -0.12
N TRP A 11 -3.66 -18.00 -1.03
CA TRP A 11 -2.63 -17.26 -1.77
C TRP A 11 -3.18 -16.11 -2.63
N LYS A 12 -4.40 -16.26 -3.19
CA LYS A 12 -5.04 -15.20 -3.99
C LYS A 12 -5.49 -14.05 -3.10
N ILE A 13 -5.95 -14.38 -1.89
CA ILE A 13 -6.37 -13.38 -0.91
C ILE A 13 -5.15 -12.61 -0.43
N GLN A 14 -4.05 -13.31 -0.10
CA GLN A 14 -2.80 -12.67 0.30
C GLN A 14 -2.27 -11.71 -0.77
N ARG A 15 -2.27 -12.12 -2.04
CA ARG A 15 -1.80 -11.26 -3.13
C ARG A 15 -2.67 -10.01 -3.31
N GLN A 16 -3.98 -10.14 -3.18
CA GLN A 16 -4.89 -8.98 -3.23
C GLN A 16 -4.65 -8.01 -2.07
N VAL A 17 -4.43 -8.54 -0.87
CA VAL A 17 -4.09 -7.72 0.30
C VAL A 17 -2.76 -6.99 0.11
N GLU A 18 -1.77 -7.65 -0.48
CA GLU A 18 -0.46 -7.05 -0.75
C GLU A 18 -0.52 -5.98 -1.84
N ASP A 19 -1.29 -6.22 -2.91
CA ASP A 19 -1.55 -5.23 -3.97
C ASP A 19 -2.28 -3.99 -3.40
N ASP A 20 -3.31 -4.21 -2.58
CA ASP A 20 -4.05 -3.12 -1.90
C ASP A 20 -3.16 -2.38 -0.91
N TRP A 21 -2.26 -3.09 -0.21
CA TRP A 21 -1.31 -2.48 0.69
C TRP A 21 -0.40 -1.49 -0.04
N TRP A 22 0.18 -1.90 -1.17
CA TRP A 22 1.02 -1.02 -1.99
C TRP A 22 0.25 0.15 -2.61
N TYR A 23 -1.03 -0.03 -2.92
CA TYR A 23 -1.85 1.08 -3.38
C TYR A 23 -2.10 2.10 -2.27
N TRP A 24 -2.41 1.66 -1.05
CA TRP A 24 -2.74 2.57 0.06
C TRP A 24 -1.53 3.01 0.90
N PHE A 25 -0.34 2.46 0.65
CA PHE A 25 0.88 2.77 1.38
C PHE A 25 1.20 4.27 1.49
N PRO A 26 1.03 5.11 0.44
CA PRO A 26 1.27 6.54 0.55
C PRO A 26 0.29 7.24 1.48
N VAL A 27 -0.93 6.73 1.60
CA VAL A 27 -1.94 7.24 2.52
C VAL A 27 -1.60 6.87 3.96
N VAL A 28 -1.19 5.62 4.19
CA VAL A 28 -0.75 5.14 5.51
C VAL A 28 0.45 5.95 6.01
N MET A 29 1.41 6.23 5.13
CA MET A 29 2.58 7.04 5.46
C MET A 29 2.27 8.55 5.57
N GLY A 30 1.03 8.98 5.32
CA GLY A 30 0.63 10.39 5.35
C GLY A 30 1.37 11.24 4.31
N VAL A 31 1.67 10.66 3.15
CA VAL A 31 2.24 11.34 1.97
C VAL A 31 1.13 11.86 1.06
N SER A 32 0.01 11.15 1.00
CA SER A 32 -1.14 11.54 0.18
C SER A 32 -2.46 11.25 0.89
N THR A 33 -3.54 11.89 0.45
CA THR A 33 -4.89 11.63 0.92
C THR A 33 -5.61 10.62 0.03
N ARG A 34 -6.69 10.01 0.54
CA ARG A 34 -7.52 9.09 -0.27
C ARG A 34 -8.04 9.74 -1.56
N LYS A 35 -8.46 11.00 -1.48
CA LYS A 35 -8.98 11.77 -2.63
C LYS A 35 -7.95 11.99 -3.73
N GLU A 36 -6.67 12.05 -3.36
CA GLU A 36 -5.57 12.22 -4.31
C GLU A 36 -5.22 10.89 -4.97
N MET A 37 -5.19 9.81 -4.20
CA MET A 37 -4.99 8.45 -4.72
C MET A 37 -6.09 8.02 -5.71
N ASP A 38 -7.35 8.35 -5.42
CA ASP A 38 -8.49 8.05 -6.31
C ASP A 38 -8.39 8.76 -7.67
N LYS A 39 -7.66 9.87 -7.75
CA LYS A 39 -7.44 10.65 -8.98
C LYS A 39 -6.07 10.40 -9.61
N ALA A 40 -5.20 9.68 -8.91
CA ALA A 40 -3.83 9.49 -9.33
C ALA A 40 -3.74 8.44 -10.44
N ASN A 41 -2.97 8.76 -11.47
CA ASN A 41 -2.60 7.79 -12.50
C ASN A 41 -1.55 6.80 -11.96
N ALA A 42 -1.41 5.65 -12.61
CA ALA A 42 -0.46 4.60 -12.20
C ALA A 42 0.98 5.13 -11.99
N VAL A 43 1.44 6.04 -12.84
CA VAL A 43 2.77 6.67 -12.70
C VAL A 43 2.87 7.53 -11.44
N GLN A 44 1.83 8.28 -11.12
CA GLN A 44 1.80 9.13 -9.91
C GLN A 44 1.78 8.27 -8.66
N ILE A 45 1.03 7.16 -8.67
CA ILE A 45 1.00 6.19 -7.56
C ILE A 45 2.39 5.59 -7.32
N GLN A 46 3.12 5.23 -8.38
CA GLN A 46 4.50 4.75 -8.26
C GLN A 46 5.42 5.80 -7.61
N ILE A 47 5.33 7.05 -8.03
CA ILE A 47 6.11 8.15 -7.44
C ILE A 47 5.76 8.32 -5.95
N LEU A 48 4.48 8.34 -5.61
CA LEU A 48 4.00 8.47 -4.24
C LEU A 48 4.49 7.30 -3.36
N ASN A 49 4.54 6.09 -3.92
CA ASN A 49 5.11 4.93 -3.25
C ASN A 49 6.61 5.08 -2.97
N GLU A 50 7.39 5.58 -3.93
CA GLU A 50 8.82 5.83 -3.71
C GLU A 50 9.05 6.93 -2.67
N VAL A 51 8.23 7.98 -2.66
CA VAL A 51 8.27 9.03 -1.62
C VAL A 51 7.91 8.45 -0.24
N ALA A 52 6.87 7.62 -0.17
CA ALA A 52 6.46 6.94 1.06
C ALA A 52 7.55 6.00 1.58
N LYS A 53 8.24 5.26 0.71
CA LYS A 53 9.38 4.41 1.08
C LYS A 53 10.54 5.24 1.64
N LYS A 54 10.90 6.35 0.99
CA LYS A 54 11.94 7.26 1.51
C LYS A 54 11.55 7.85 2.86
N LYS A 55 10.28 8.22 3.06
CA LYS A 55 9.77 8.67 4.35
C LYS A 55 9.88 7.56 5.41
N GLN A 56 9.51 6.33 5.06
CA GLN A 56 9.68 5.17 5.94
C GLN A 56 11.14 4.93 6.29
N GLN A 57 12.06 5.03 5.33
CA GLN A 57 13.50 4.92 5.57
C GLN A 57 14.04 6.03 6.47
N LEU A 58 13.54 7.25 6.34
CA LEU A 58 13.91 8.36 7.23
C LEU A 58 13.34 8.16 8.64
N LEU A 59 12.10 7.68 8.75
CA LEU A 59 11.45 7.39 10.04
C LEU A 59 12.05 6.15 10.72
N GLY A 60 12.44 5.13 9.95
CA GLY A 60 13.17 3.94 10.41
C GLY A 60 14.68 4.17 10.53
N GLY A 61 15.18 5.30 10.02
CA GLY A 61 16.58 5.71 9.97
C GLY A 61 17.08 6.45 11.21
N VAL A 62 16.29 6.48 12.28
CA VAL A 62 16.80 6.59 13.65
C VAL A 62 16.95 5.17 14.21
N SER A 63 17.70 4.33 13.51
CA SER A 63 18.52 3.32 14.18
C SER A 63 19.91 3.94 14.27
N VAL A 64 20.07 4.79 15.29
CA VAL A 64 21.38 5.28 15.73
C VAL A 64 22.00 4.11 16.51
N ASP A 65 22.53 3.12 15.81
CA ASP A 65 23.47 2.14 16.39
C ASP A 65 24.12 1.33 15.25
N GLY A 66 25.40 1.61 15.01
CA GLY A 66 26.26 0.98 14.02
C GLY A 66 27.35 1.91 13.50
#